data_AF-A0A448UV94-F1
#
_entry.id   AF-A0A448UV94-F1
#
_cell.length_a   1.000
_cell.length_b   1.000
_cell.length_c   1.000
_cell.angle_alpha   90.00
_cell.angle_beta   90.00
_cell.angle_gamma   90.00
#
_symmetry.space_group_name_H-M   'P 1'
#
loop_
_entity.id
_entity.type
_entity.pdbx_description
1 polymer ?
#
loop_
_entity_poly.entity_id
_entity_poly.type
_entity_poly.pdbx_seq_one_letter_code
_entity_poly.pdbx_strand_id
1 'polypeptide(L)'
;MRQEEFNQLIGYRLKEVQSLLRSRMEEVLRPLGITVAQYVCLEILKSTPGASNAELARQAFVTRQTMNMLLRGLQERSLIERAEQAPEVARYRPCSQ
;
A
#
# COMPACT_ATOMS: atom_id res chain seq x y z
N MET A 1 14.86 10.52 30.43
CA MET A 1 14.93 9.24 29.70
C MET A 1 16.14 9.26 28.80
N ARG A 2 17.07 8.33 29.00
CA ARG A 2 18.34 8.27 28.23
C ARG A 2 18.08 7.58 26.90
N GLN A 3 18.75 8.00 25.83
CA GLN A 3 18.69 7.38 24.49
C GLN A 3 18.89 5.85 24.53
N GLU A 4 19.66 5.35 25.50
CA GLU A 4 19.87 3.91 25.77
C GLU A 4 18.61 3.12 26.11
N GLU A 5 17.61 3.72 26.77
CA GLU A 5 16.38 3.01 27.15
C GLU A 5 15.52 2.69 25.91
N PHE A 6 15.44 3.62 24.95
CA PHE A 6 14.72 3.41 23.70
C PHE A 6 15.38 2.37 22.80
N ASN A 7 16.71 2.23 22.89
CA ASN A 7 17.44 1.23 22.11
C ASN A 7 17.09 -0.21 22.52
N GLN A 8 16.63 -0.42 23.74
CA GLN A 8 16.22 -1.74 24.24
C GLN A 8 14.74 -2.07 23.92
N LEU A 9 13.93 -1.07 23.54
CA LEU A 9 12.53 -1.26 23.20
C LEU A 9 12.38 -1.72 21.74
N ILE A 10 12.13 -3.01 21.54
CA ILE A 10 11.99 -3.61 20.20
C ILE A 10 10.93 -2.91 19.35
N GLY A 11 9.79 -2.52 19.93
CA GLY A 11 8.72 -1.82 19.22
C GLY A 11 9.14 -0.44 18.70
N TYR A 12 9.98 0.27 19.47
CA TYR A 12 10.53 1.56 19.05
C TYR A 12 11.51 1.38 17.89
N ARG A 13 12.46 0.44 18.02
CA ARG A 13 13.43 0.14 16.95
C ARG A 13 12.75 -0.32 15.66
N LEU A 14 11.71 -1.13 15.76
CA LEU A 14 10.92 -1.56 14.60
C LEU A 14 10.23 -0.36 13.93
N LYS A 15 9.68 0.56 14.72
CA LYS A 15 9.05 1.78 14.20
C LYS A 15 10.06 2.71 13.53
N GLU A 16 11.24 2.86 14.12
CA GLU A 16 12.35 3.65 13.57
C GLU A 16 12.78 3.08 12.21
N VAL A 17 13.03 1.77 12.14
CA VAL A 17 13.38 1.07 10.89
C VAL A 17 12.28 1.23 9.84
N GLN A 18 11.02 1.04 10.23
CA GLN A 18 9.88 1.24 9.33
C GLN A 18 9.82 2.67 8.79
N SER A 19 10.08 3.67 9.64
CA SER A 19 10.06 5.09 9.25
C SER A 19 11.18 5.43 8.27
N LEU A 20 12.40 4.96 8.55
CA LEU A 20 13.55 5.13 7.65
C LEU A 20 13.29 4.46 6.31
N LEU A 21 12.84 3.19 6.32
CA LEU A 21 12.50 2.47 5.09
C LEU A 21 11.43 3.22 4.29
N ARG A 22 10.36 3.68 4.95
CA ARG A 22 9.28 4.43 4.28
C ARG A 22 9.81 5.70 3.61
N SER A 23 10.67 6.46 4.28
CA SER A 23 11.28 7.66 3.71
C SER A 23 12.12 7.35 2.46
N ARG A 24 12.92 6.28 2.48
CA ARG A 24 13.70 5.85 1.30
C ARG A 24 12.79 5.42 0.16
N MET A 25 11.71 4.70 0.44
CA MET A 25 10.72 4.32 -0.58
C MET A 25 10.04 5.55 -1.18
N GLU A 26 9.66 6.53 -0.35
CA GLU A 26 9.05 7.79 -0.83
C GLU A 26 9.96 8.54 -1.80
N GLU A 27 11.27 8.59 -1.53
CA GLU A 27 12.24 9.21 -2.44
C GLU A 27 12.29 8.49 -3.80
N VAL A 28 12.34 7.16 -3.80
CA VAL A 28 12.41 6.34 -5.03
C VAL A 28 11.11 6.40 -5.83
N LEU A 29 9.97 6.50 -5.15
CA LEU A 29 8.65 6.54 -5.79
C LEU A 29 8.23 7.94 -6.24
N ARG A 30 8.86 9.00 -5.73
CA ARG A 30 8.56 10.40 -6.08
C ARG A 30 8.58 10.66 -7.59
N PRO A 31 9.56 10.20 -8.38
CA PRO A 31 9.57 10.40 -9.84
C PRO A 31 8.42 9.68 -10.55
N LEU A 32 7.92 8.58 -9.99
CA LEU A 32 6.77 7.83 -10.52
C LEU A 32 5.43 8.47 -10.11
N GLY A 33 5.46 9.49 -9.24
CA GLY A 33 4.29 10.19 -8.74
C GLY A 33 3.36 9.33 -7.89
N ILE A 34 3.79 8.15 -7.41
CA ILE A 34 2.98 7.27 -6.56
C ILE A 34 3.44 7.31 -5.11
N THR A 35 2.50 7.09 -4.19
CA THR A 35 2.80 6.95 -2.76
C THR A 35 3.25 5.52 -2.42
N VAL A 36 3.91 5.34 -1.28
CA VAL A 36 4.28 4.00 -0.77
C VAL A 36 3.05 3.10 -0.61
N ALA A 37 1.92 3.64 -0.16
CA ALA A 37 0.70 2.86 0.01
C ALA A 37 0.09 2.42 -1.34
N GLN A 38 0.16 3.28 -2.36
CA GLN A 38 -0.22 2.92 -3.73
C GLN A 38 0.69 1.84 -4.30
N TYR A 39 2.01 1.94 -4.10
CA TYR A 39 2.97 0.92 -4.49
C TYR A 39 2.68 -0.44 -3.84
N VAL A 40 2.49 -0.47 -2.52
CA VAL A 40 2.15 -1.71 -1.80
C VAL A 40 0.83 -2.29 -2.30
N CYS A 41 -0.17 -1.46 -2.59
CA CYS A 41 -1.43 -1.91 -3.18
C CYS A 41 -1.21 -2.60 -4.54
N LEU A 42 -0.37 -2.04 -5.41
CA LEU A 42 -0.02 -2.64 -6.70
C LEU A 42 0.70 -4.00 -6.54
N GLU A 43 1.65 -4.10 -5.60
CA GLU A 43 2.36 -5.36 -5.31
C GLU A 43 1.41 -6.46 -4.78
N ILE A 44 0.46 -6.08 -3.92
CA ILE A 44 -0.57 -7.02 -3.44
C ILE A 44 -1.47 -7.46 -4.59
N LEU A 45 -1.89 -6.53 -5.46
CA LEU A 45 -2.73 -6.86 -6.62
C LEU A 45 -2.01 -7.72 -7.66
N LYS A 46 -0.69 -7.54 -7.81
CA LYS A 46 0.17 -8.36 -8.68
C LYS A 46 0.32 -9.78 -8.14
N SER A 47 0.50 -9.93 -6.83
CA SER A 47 0.64 -11.26 -6.20
C SER A 47 -0.69 -11.99 -6.02
N THR A 48 -1.78 -11.26 -5.74
CA THR A 48 -3.13 -11.81 -5.54
C THR A 48 -4.16 -11.02 -6.37
N PRO A 49 -4.26 -11.31 -7.68
CA PRO A 49 -5.26 -10.68 -8.54
C PRO A 49 -6.68 -10.96 -8.03
N GLY A 50 -7.47 -9.89 -7.85
CA GLY A 50 -8.86 -10.01 -7.39
C GLY A 50 -9.07 -10.04 -5.87
N ALA A 51 -8.06 -9.67 -5.07
CA ALA A 51 -8.24 -9.39 -3.65
C ALA A 51 -9.33 -8.32 -3.43
N SER A 52 -10.13 -8.50 -2.38
CA SER A 52 -11.17 -7.54 -1.98
C SER A 52 -10.55 -6.29 -1.34
N ASN A 53 -11.26 -5.16 -1.37
CA ASN A 53 -10.80 -3.92 -0.73
C ASN A 53 -10.47 -4.09 0.76
N ALA A 54 -11.18 -4.99 1.46
CA ALA A 54 -10.93 -5.27 2.87
C ALA A 54 -9.62 -6.04 3.09
N GLU A 55 -9.29 -6.99 2.20
CA GLU A 55 -8.02 -7.72 2.24
C GLU A 55 -6.86 -6.81 1.88
N LEU A 56 -7.01 -6.00 0.84
CA LEU A 56 -6.03 -4.99 0.44
C LEU A 56 -5.73 -4.03 1.59
N ALA A 57 -6.77 -3.51 2.25
CA ALA A 57 -6.60 -2.57 3.37
C ALA A 57 -5.80 -3.20 4.53
N ARG A 58 -6.13 -4.45 4.89
CA ARG A 58 -5.43 -5.18 5.96
C ARG A 58 -3.96 -5.42 5.60
N GLN A 59 -3.69 -5.89 4.38
CA GLN A 59 -2.33 -6.21 3.94
C GLN A 59 -1.47 -4.95 3.73
N ALA A 60 -2.06 -3.84 3.30
CA ALA A 60 -1.37 -2.57 3.15
C ALA A 60 -1.29 -1.74 4.44
N PHE A 61 -1.79 -2.27 5.57
CA PHE A 61 -1.85 -1.59 6.87
C PHE A 61 -2.54 -0.21 6.82
N VAL A 62 -3.63 -0.12 6.06
CA VAL A 62 -4.44 1.10 5.95
C VAL A 62 -5.90 0.82 6.32
N THR A 63 -6.65 1.89 6.58
CA THR A 63 -8.10 1.77 6.75
C THR A 63 -8.79 1.46 5.42
N ARG A 64 -10.01 0.93 5.47
CA ARG A 64 -10.84 0.70 4.27
C ARG A 64 -11.13 2.01 3.52
N GLN A 65 -11.32 3.10 4.25
CA GLN A 65 -11.54 4.43 3.68
C GLN A 65 -10.32 4.88 2.89
N THR A 66 -9.13 4.77 3.46
CA THR A 66 -7.87 5.07 2.78
C THR A 66 -7.69 4.18 1.55
N MET A 67 -7.93 2.86 1.67
CA MET A 67 -7.83 1.94 0.53
C MET A 67 -8.75 2.34 -0.63
N ASN A 68 -10.00 2.72 -0.36
CA ASN A 68 -10.91 3.19 -1.40
C ASN A 68 -10.37 4.44 -2.12
N MET A 69 -9.75 5.38 -1.41
CA MET A 69 -9.12 6.55 -2.02
C MET A 69 -7.89 6.19 -2.86
N LEU A 70 -7.05 5.27 -2.36
CA LEU A 70 -5.87 4.80 -3.10
C LEU A 70 -6.26 4.12 -4.41
N LEU A 71 -7.27 3.24 -4.38
CA LEU A 71 -7.77 2.54 -5.57
C LEU A 71 -8.36 3.52 -6.59
N ARG A 72 -9.14 4.51 -6.15
CA ARG A 72 -9.65 5.57 -7.05
C ARG A 72 -8.51 6.34 -7.72
N GLY A 73 -7.53 6.80 -6.95
CA GLY A 73 -6.38 7.54 -7.51
C GLY A 73 -5.50 6.68 -8.43
N LEU A 74 -5.43 5.37 -8.20
CA LEU A 74 -4.74 4.43 -9.11
C LEU A 74 -5.52 4.18 -10.40
N GLN A 75 -6.86 4.11 -10.32
CA GLN A 75 -7.73 3.92 -11.48
C GLN A 75 -7.77 5.17 -12.37
N GLU A 76 -7.84 6.37 -11.78
CA GLU A 76 -7.76 7.65 -12.50
C GLU A 76 -6.46 7.81 -13.30
N ARG A 77 -5.41 7.13 -12.86
CA ARG A 77 -4.10 7.09 -13.52
C ARG A 77 -3.92 5.89 -14.45
N SER A 78 -4.97 5.11 -14.68
CA SER A 78 -4.96 3.90 -15.51
C SER A 78 -3.89 2.87 -15.10
N LEU A 79 -3.51 2.84 -13.82
CA LEU A 79 -2.55 1.86 -13.28
C LEU A 79 -3.25 0.56 -12.84
N ILE A 80 -4.54 0.63 -12.56
CA ILE A 80 -5.38 -0.52 -12.25
C ILE A 80 -6.68 -0.46 -13.04
N GLU A 81 -7.23 -1.62 -13.33
CA GLU A 81 -8.54 -1.77 -13.94
C GLU A 81 -9.46 -2.56 -13.01
N ARG A 82 -10.75 -2.23 -13.05
CA ARG A 82 -11.77 -2.98 -12.33
C ARG A 82 -12.05 -4.26 -13.12
N ALA A 83 -11.88 -5.42 -12.49
CA ALA A 83 -12.25 -6.69 -13.11
C ALA A 83 -13.78 -6.74 -13.27
N GLU A 84 -14.28 -6.78 -14.50
CA GLU A 84 -15.72 -6.81 -14.81
C GLU A 84 -16.41 -8.13 -14.39
N GLN A 85 -15.64 -9.18 -14.08
CA GLN A 85 -16.17 -10.50 -13.75
C GLN A 85 -16.03 -10.82 -12.24
N ALA A 86 -16.90 -10.25 -11.41
CA ALA A 86 -17.36 -10.91 -10.18
C ALA A 86 -18.59 -10.17 -9.62
N PRO A 87 -19.73 -10.84 -9.41
CA PRO A 87 -20.81 -10.26 -8.63
C PRO A 87 -20.37 -10.11 -7.16
N GLU A 88 -20.78 -9.01 -6.54
CA GLU A 88 -20.81 -8.72 -5.10
C GLU A 88 -19.56 -8.12 -4.41
N VAL A 89 -18.33 -8.29 -4.92
CA VAL A 89 -17.13 -7.61 -4.36
C VAL A 89 -16.27 -7.01 -5.47
N ALA A 90 -16.05 -5.68 -5.44
CA ALA A 90 -15.21 -5.00 -6.43
C ALA A 90 -13.78 -5.59 -6.40
N ARG A 91 -13.37 -6.23 -7.50
CA ARG A 91 -12.05 -6.83 -7.70
C ARG A 91 -11.24 -5.96 -8.66
N TYR A 92 -9.95 -5.73 -8.38
CA TYR A 92 -9.05 -4.93 -9.22
C TYR A 92 -7.93 -5.81 -9.79
N ARG A 93 -7.39 -5.42 -10.96
CA ARG A 93 -6.23 -6.04 -11.60
C ARG A 93 -5.22 -4.97 -12.04
N PRO A 94 -3.90 -5.26 -12.04
CA PRO A 94 -2.91 -4.36 -12.62
C PRO A 94 -3.17 -4.17 -14.11
N CYS A 95 -3.00 -2.95 -14.62
CA CYS A 95 -3.06 -2.69 -16.05
C CYS A 95 -1.83 -3.34 -16.72
N SER A 96 -2.04 -4.23 -17.69
CA SER A 96 -0.96 -4.81 -18.48
C SER A 96 -0.44 -3.76 -19.46
N GLN A 97 0.72 -3.18 -19.18
CA GLN A 97 1.50 -2.49 -20.21
C GLN A 97 2.16 -3.51 -21.14
#